data_AF-A0A1N5UEU8-F1
#
_entry.id   AF-A0A1N5UEU8-F1
#
_cell.length_a   1.000
_cell.length_b   1.000
_cell.length_c   1.000
_cell.angle_alpha   90.00
_cell.angle_beta   90.00
_cell.angle_gamma   90.00
#
_symmetry.space_group_name_H-M   'P 1'
#
loop_
_entity.id
_entity.type
_entity.pdbx_description
1 polymer ?
#
loop_
_entity_poly.entity_id
_entity_poly.type
_entity_poly.pdbx_seq_one_letter_code
_entity_poly.pdbx_strand_id
1 'polypeptide(L)'
;MNTKNEIDVANLRCDNKSVAFISKKLAMNKEKIERIITQWIIDTDNLIKESVSGHKVQKIPDLNSVREKIMAHPNVLPLKGEVLDYVALNHSNHHDRIMDCIRFHILRSL
;
A
#
# COMPACT_ATOMS: atom_id res chain seq x y z
N MET A 1 -3.69 -7.86 14.07
CA MET A 1 -5.06 -7.34 14.37
C MET A 1 -5.05 -5.86 14.08
N ASN A 2 -5.64 -5.42 12.97
CA ASN A 2 -5.58 -4.03 12.55
C ASN A 2 -6.58 -3.20 13.36
N THR A 3 -6.10 -2.13 13.98
CA THR A 3 -6.96 -1.23 14.75
C THR A 3 -7.88 -0.44 13.82
N LYS A 4 -9.05 0.03 14.29
CA LYS A 4 -9.95 0.91 13.52
C LYS A 4 -9.21 2.10 12.87
N ASN A 5 -8.24 2.65 13.61
CA ASN A 5 -7.41 3.75 13.14
C ASN A 5 -6.56 3.40 11.90
N GLU A 6 -6.00 2.19 11.83
CA GLU A 6 -5.21 1.74 10.67
C GLU A 6 -6.08 1.58 9.44
N ILE A 7 -7.30 1.07 9.59
CA ILE A 7 -8.27 0.95 8.49
C ILE A 7 -8.61 2.34 7.94
N ASP A 8 -8.89 3.31 8.82
CA ASP A 8 -9.22 4.68 8.41
C ASP A 8 -8.03 5.38 7.72
N VAL A 9 -6.81 5.18 8.21
CA VAL A 9 -5.58 5.66 7.55
C VAL A 9 -5.42 5.01 6.18
N ALA A 10 -5.59 3.69 6.09
CA ALA A 10 -5.41 2.94 4.85
C ALA A 10 -6.40 3.37 3.77
N ASN A 11 -7.70 3.49 4.10
CA ASN A 11 -8.73 3.97 3.18
C ASN A 11 -8.33 5.34 2.58
N LEU A 12 -7.84 6.26 3.40
CA LEU A 12 -7.39 7.57 2.93
C LEU A 12 -6.08 7.50 2.13
N ARG A 13 -5.15 6.58 2.43
CA ARG A 13 -3.96 6.35 1.59
C ARG A 13 -4.34 5.77 0.22
N CYS A 14 -5.27 4.82 0.18
CA CYS A 14 -5.87 4.30 -1.06
C CYS A 14 -6.53 5.41 -1.88
N ASP A 15 -7.10 6.42 -1.23
CA ASP A 15 -7.61 7.64 -1.87
C ASP A 15 -6.53 8.69 -2.21
N ASN A 16 -5.26 8.28 -2.20
CA ASN A 16 -4.09 9.10 -2.50
C ASN A 16 -3.99 10.37 -1.60
N LYS A 17 -4.44 10.28 -0.34
CA LYS A 17 -4.35 11.41 0.61
C LYS A 17 -3.01 11.43 1.36
N SER A 18 -2.49 12.65 1.56
CA SER A 18 -1.24 12.86 2.30
C SER A 18 -1.43 12.68 3.81
N VAL A 19 -0.35 12.38 4.52
CA VAL A 19 -0.33 12.31 6.00
C VAL A 19 -0.91 13.59 6.63
N ALA A 20 -0.59 14.75 6.07
CA ALA A 20 -1.11 16.03 6.55
C ALA A 20 -2.64 16.14 6.41
N PHE A 21 -3.22 15.63 5.31
CA PHE A 21 -4.67 15.57 5.15
C PHE A 21 -5.31 14.59 6.14
N ILE A 22 -4.75 13.38 6.24
CA ILE A 22 -5.24 12.33 7.13
C ILE A 22 -5.23 12.79 8.59
N SER A 23 -4.14 13.43 9.02
CA SER A 23 -4.00 14.00 10.36
C SER A 23 -5.12 14.97 10.70
N LYS A 24 -5.44 15.90 9.78
CA LYS A 24 -6.55 16.83 9.96
C LYS A 24 -7.91 16.13 9.94
N LYS A 25 -8.11 15.20 9.01
CA LYS A 25 -9.40 14.51 8.81
C LYS A 25 -9.77 13.59 9.98
N LEU A 26 -8.79 12.90 10.55
CA LEU A 26 -8.96 11.93 11.63
C LEU A 26 -8.64 12.50 13.02
N ALA A 27 -8.31 13.79 13.12
CA ALA A 27 -7.81 14.43 14.34
C ALA A 27 -6.68 13.63 15.01
N MET A 28 -5.75 13.12 14.20
CA MET A 28 -4.68 12.21 14.61
C MET A 28 -3.31 12.87 14.46
N ASN A 29 -2.39 12.62 15.40
CA ASN A 29 -1.01 13.10 15.29
C ASN A 29 -0.34 12.49 14.03
N LYS A 30 0.34 13.34 13.24
CA LYS A 30 1.10 12.94 12.05
C LYS A 30 2.12 11.85 12.37
N GLU A 31 2.85 11.96 13.47
CA GLU A 31 3.85 10.98 13.90
C GLU A 31 3.23 9.60 14.12
N LYS A 32 1.99 9.55 14.62
CA LYS A 32 1.27 8.30 14.79
C LYS A 32 0.93 7.66 13.44
N ILE A 33 0.50 8.47 12.47
CA ILE A 33 0.21 8.00 11.10
C ILE A 33 1.49 7.51 10.42
N GLU A 34 2.60 8.23 10.55
CA GLU A 34 3.89 7.85 10.00
C GLU A 34 4.43 6.56 10.61
N ARG A 35 4.22 6.34 11.92
CA ARG A 35 4.55 5.07 12.58
C ARG A 35 3.73 3.91 12.03
N ILE A 36 2.43 4.10 11.81
CA ILE A 36 1.56 3.09 11.17
C ILE A 36 2.11 2.71 9.78
N ILE A 37 2.39 3.72 8.94
CA ILE A 37 2.90 3.49 7.58
C ILE A 37 4.27 2.82 7.62
N THR A 38 5.16 3.27 8.49
CA THR A 38 6.49 2.67 8.69
C THR A 38 6.38 1.20 9.09
N GLN A 39 5.44 0.87 9.98
CA GLN A 39 5.20 -0.51 10.37
C GLN A 39 4.72 -1.36 9.19
N TRP A 40 3.81 -0.85 8.35
CA TRP A 40 3.39 -1.55 7.14
C TRP A 40 4.55 -1.79 6.17
N ILE A 41 5.47 -0.84 6.03
CA ILE A 41 6.68 -1.01 5.22
C ILE A 41 7.51 -2.17 5.78
N ILE A 42 7.82 -2.16 7.07
CA ILE A 42 8.62 -3.20 7.73
C ILE A 42 7.98 -4.59 7.58
N ASP A 43 6.68 -4.69 7.88
CA ASP A 43 5.97 -5.96 7.94
C ASP A 43 5.79 -6.61 6.55
N THR A 44 5.86 -5.83 5.47
CA THR A 44 5.64 -6.31 4.11
C THR A 44 6.89 -6.38 3.24
N ASP A 45 8.01 -5.80 3.69
CA ASP A 45 9.23 -5.62 2.88
C ASP A 45 9.76 -6.96 2.33
N ASN A 46 9.93 -7.96 3.19
CA ASN A 46 10.44 -9.28 2.77
C ASN A 46 9.50 -9.97 1.78
N LEU A 47 8.20 -9.97 2.05
CA LEU A 47 7.21 -10.59 1.17
C LEU A 47 7.15 -9.91 -0.19
N ILE A 48 7.24 -8.58 -0.22
CA ILE A 48 7.29 -7.81 -1.46
C ILE A 48 8.58 -8.14 -2.23
N LYS A 49 9.74 -8.15 -1.55
CA LYS A 49 11.03 -8.50 -2.17
C LYS A 49 11.01 -9.89 -2.80
N GLU A 50 10.46 -10.87 -2.09
CA GLU A 50 10.28 -12.23 -2.63
C GLU A 50 9.34 -12.25 -3.84
N SER A 51 8.23 -11.51 -3.78
CA SER A 51 7.24 -11.45 -4.86
C SER A 51 7.77 -10.80 -6.14
N VAL A 52 8.63 -9.79 -6.02
CA VAL A 52 9.21 -9.08 -7.18
C VAL A 52 10.53 -9.69 -7.65
N SER A 53 11.12 -10.62 -6.89
CA SER A 53 12.39 -11.24 -7.23
C SER A 53 12.30 -11.98 -8.56
N GLY A 54 13.15 -11.60 -9.52
CA GLY A 54 13.13 -12.17 -10.87
C GLY A 54 11.94 -11.76 -11.74
N HIS A 55 11.03 -10.91 -11.25
CA HIS A 55 9.92 -10.38 -12.04
C HIS A 55 10.42 -9.36 -13.06
N LYS A 56 10.05 -9.54 -14.32
CA LYS A 56 10.29 -8.55 -15.38
C LYS A 56 9.01 -7.77 -15.62
N VAL A 57 9.09 -6.46 -15.40
CA VAL A 57 7.98 -5.52 -15.65
C VAL A 57 7.54 -5.63 -17.10
N GLN A 58 6.28 -5.99 -17.33
CA GLN A 58 5.76 -6.19 -18.69
C GLN A 58 5.28 -4.88 -19.31
N LYS A 59 4.77 -3.96 -18.48
CA LYS A 59 4.31 -2.64 -18.90
C LYS A 59 4.36 -1.65 -17.75
N ILE A 60 4.42 -0.36 -18.09
CA ILE A 60 4.24 0.71 -17.11
C ILE A 60 2.77 0.67 -16.66
N PRO A 61 2.49 0.42 -15.37
CA PRO A 61 1.13 0.33 -14.88
C PRO A 61 0.46 1.70 -14.82
N ASP A 62 -0.80 1.77 -15.24
CA ASP A 62 -1.65 2.93 -15.02
C ASP A 62 -2.13 2.96 -13.55
N LEU A 63 -1.97 4.11 -12.90
CA LEU A 63 -2.22 4.25 -11.47
C LEU A 63 -3.72 4.08 -11.12
N ASN A 64 -4.62 4.50 -12.00
CA ASN A 64 -6.06 4.32 -11.77
C ASN A 64 -6.44 2.84 -11.90
N SER A 65 -5.96 2.16 -12.94
CA SER A 65 -6.17 0.72 -13.12
C SER A 65 -5.62 -0.11 -11.95
N VAL A 66 -4.43 0.21 -11.45
CA VAL A 66 -3.85 -0.45 -10.26
C VAL A 66 -4.77 -0.27 -9.04
N ARG A 67 -5.23 0.97 -8.80
CA ARG A 67 -6.13 1.26 -7.69
C ARG A 67 -7.45 0.52 -7.82
N GLU A 68 -8.07 0.51 -9.00
CA GLU A 68 -9.30 -0.24 -9.26
C GLU A 68 -9.14 -1.73 -8.96
N LYS A 69 -8.01 -2.33 -9.35
CA LYS A 69 -7.71 -3.75 -9.08
C LYS A 69 -7.56 -4.05 -7.60
N ILE A 70 -6.86 -3.20 -6.86
CA ILE A 70 -6.71 -3.33 -5.40
C ILE A 70 -8.06 -3.21 -4.70
N MET A 71 -8.88 -2.23 -5.10
CA MET A 71 -10.18 -1.99 -4.48
C MET A 71 -11.22 -3.06 -4.84
N ALA A 72 -11.14 -3.63 -6.05
CA ALA A 72 -12.03 -4.72 -6.49
C ALA A 72 -11.70 -6.05 -5.80
N HIS A 73 -10.45 -6.27 -5.42
CA HIS A 73 -9.99 -7.51 -4.78
C HIS A 73 -9.26 -7.18 -3.46
N PRO A 74 -9.98 -7.15 -2.32
CA PRO A 74 -9.37 -6.82 -1.03
C PRO A 74 -8.25 -7.78 -0.63
N ASN A 75 -8.23 -9.00 -1.20
CA ASN A 75 -7.13 -9.95 -1.13
C ASN A 75 -6.19 -9.74 -2.31
N VAL A 76 -5.10 -9.02 -2.09
CA VAL A 76 -4.11 -8.69 -3.14
C VAL A 76 -3.04 -9.77 -3.32
N LEU A 77 -3.03 -10.79 -2.46
CA LEU A 77 -2.13 -11.93 -2.59
C LEU A 77 -2.77 -13.08 -3.38
N PRO A 78 -2.00 -13.78 -4.25
CA PRO A 78 -0.66 -13.41 -4.70
C PRO A 78 -0.66 -12.16 -5.61
N LEU A 79 0.38 -11.32 -5.51
CA LEU A 79 0.56 -10.16 -6.39
C LEU A 79 0.70 -10.63 -7.85
N LYS A 80 -0.14 -10.08 -8.75
CA LYS A 80 -0.20 -10.49 -10.16
C LYS A 80 -0.42 -9.31 -11.10
N GLY A 81 0.00 -9.49 -12.36
CA GLY A 81 -0.24 -8.55 -13.45
C GLY A 81 0.24 -7.13 -13.13
N GLU A 82 -0.60 -6.14 -13.44
CA GLU A 82 -0.25 -4.72 -13.23
C GLU A 82 0.05 -4.34 -11.78
N VAL A 83 -0.56 -5.01 -10.80
CA VAL A 83 -0.26 -4.72 -9.39
C VAL A 83 1.16 -5.18 -9.07
N LEU A 84 1.58 -6.34 -9.58
CA LEU A 84 2.96 -6.81 -9.45
C LEU A 84 3.94 -5.91 -10.20
N ASP A 85 3.61 -5.49 -11.43
CA ASP A 85 4.42 -4.52 -12.19
C ASP A 85 4.58 -3.19 -11.41
N TYR A 86 3.50 -2.71 -10.78
CA TYR A 86 3.53 -1.48 -9.99
C TYR A 86 4.42 -1.61 -8.76
N VAL A 87 4.27 -2.71 -8.03
CA VAL A 87 5.09 -2.99 -6.84
C VAL A 87 6.57 -3.15 -7.24
N ALA A 88 6.87 -3.86 -8.33
CA ALA A 88 8.24 -4.00 -8.82
C ALA A 88 8.90 -2.64 -9.10
N LEU A 89 8.16 -1.68 -9.68
CA LEU A 89 8.66 -0.34 -9.97
C LEU A 89 8.74 0.58 -8.74
N ASN A 90 7.85 0.42 -7.75
CA ASN A 90 7.65 1.42 -6.71
C ASN A 90 7.89 0.93 -5.27
N HIS A 91 8.23 -0.34 -5.04
CA HIS A 91 8.37 -0.88 -3.68
C HIS A 91 9.40 -0.16 -2.82
N SER A 92 10.47 0.37 -3.41
CA SER A 92 11.49 1.17 -2.72
C SER A 92 11.06 2.62 -2.44
N ASN A 93 9.92 3.07 -2.97
CA ASN A 93 9.40 4.41 -2.73
C ASN A 93 8.52 4.43 -1.47
N HIS A 94 9.09 4.88 -0.36
CA HIS A 94 8.40 4.94 0.94
C HIS A 94 7.43 6.13 1.07
N HIS A 95 7.33 7.01 0.07
CA HIS A 95 6.37 8.11 0.04
C HIS A 95 5.15 7.82 -0.85
N ASP A 96 5.16 6.70 -1.57
CA ASP A 96 4.10 6.31 -2.47
C ASP A 96 2.84 5.86 -1.70
N ARG A 97 1.75 6.57 -1.94
CA ARG A 97 0.48 6.38 -1.22
C ARG A 97 -0.26 5.13 -1.68
N ILE A 98 -0.10 4.76 -2.94
CA ILE A 98 -0.67 3.54 -3.51
C ILE A 98 0.12 2.34 -3.02
N MET A 99 1.45 2.45 -2.89
CA MET A 99 2.22 1.40 -2.22
C MET A 99 1.76 1.19 -0.78
N ASP A 100 1.48 2.24 -0.01
CA ASP A 100 0.93 2.06 1.35
C ASP A 100 -0.43 1.36 1.36
N CYS A 101 -1.30 1.68 0.40
CA CYS A 101 -2.55 0.97 0.19
C CYS A 101 -2.30 -0.53 -0.08
N ILE A 102 -1.37 -0.86 -0.97
CA ILE A 102 -0.98 -2.24 -1.30
C ILE A 102 -0.46 -2.96 -0.07
N ARG A 103 0.46 -2.36 0.69
CA ARG A 103 1.04 -2.94 1.91
C ARG A 103 -0.03 -3.27 2.93
N PHE A 104 -0.98 -2.36 3.16
CA PHE A 104 -2.10 -2.61 4.04
C PHE A 104 -2.95 -3.79 3.57
N HIS A 105 -3.26 -3.89 2.27
CA HIS A 105 -4.02 -5.02 1.73
C HIS A 105 -3.25 -6.35 1.77
N ILE A 106 -1.92 -6.33 1.62
CA ILE A 106 -1.06 -7.50 1.84
C ILE A 106 -1.23 -7.99 3.28
N LEU A 107 -1.11 -7.10 4.27
CA LEU A 107 -1.25 -7.46 5.69
C LEU A 107 -2.65 -8.00 6.04
N ARG A 108 -3.69 -7.56 5.33
CA ARG A 108 -5.05 -8.10 5.49
C ARG A 108 -5.25 -9.47 4.85
N SER A 109 -4.36 -9.86 3.96
CA SER A 109 -4.40 -11.14 3.24
C SER A 109 -3.60 -12.25 3.95
N LEU A 110 -2.93 -11.92 5.05
CA LEU A 110 -2.20 -12.84 5.95
C LEU A 110 -3.10 -13.28 7.10
#